data_AF-A0A352IWI0-F1
#
_entry.id   AF-A0A352IWI0-F1
#
_cell.length_a   1.000
_cell.length_b   1.000
_cell.length_c   1.000
_cell.angle_alpha   90.00
_cell.angle_beta   90.00
_cell.angle_gamma   90.00
#
_symmetry.space_group_name_H-M   'P 1'
#
loop_
_entity.id
_entity.type
_entity.pdbx_description
1 polymer ?
#
loop_
_entity_poly.entity_id
_entity_poly.type
_entity_poly.pdbx_seq_one_letter_code
_entity_poly.pdbx_strand_id
1 'polypeptide(L)'
;SRDAIYFAFGLQLNPELPDLSPETLVRYFQAFAALYEWLKHRHQLDVSRKFTTYIEPWHGRYTELLMEDNYQPNLGELMEDYLEFNPTRNRALDLLPLFAHLDKERLERHVQDPRIKSRPTLHYRLPDCDIDNPGWHFSTVWNDWVVLEQLANNPDDLADMRQLFRERRKLNLHNLTHSWRETTDDWLAKNGYV
;
A
#
# COMPACT_ATOMS: atom_id res chain seq x y z
N SER A 1 -27.07 -18.62 9.02
CA SER A 1 -27.41 -18.56 10.46
C SER A 1 -26.37 -17.70 11.14
N ARG A 2 -26.65 -17.16 12.33
CA ARG A 2 -25.72 -16.38 13.16
C ARG A 2 -24.65 -17.28 13.80
N ASP A 3 -23.97 -18.09 12.99
CA ASP A 3 -22.96 -19.06 13.42
C ASP A 3 -21.70 -18.93 12.56
N ALA A 4 -20.98 -17.81 12.68
CA ALA A 4 -19.65 -17.68 12.10
C ALA A 4 -18.83 -16.60 12.83
N ILE A 5 -18.60 -16.80 14.13
CA ILE A 5 -17.67 -15.96 14.91
C ILE A 5 -16.19 -16.15 14.48
N TYR A 6 -15.87 -16.92 13.42
CA TYR A 6 -14.49 -17.35 13.14
C TYR A 6 -14.02 -17.42 11.68
N PHE A 7 -14.73 -16.82 10.71
CA PHE A 7 -14.19 -16.76 9.33
C PHE A 7 -13.76 -15.33 8.96
N ALA A 8 -12.47 -15.03 9.14
CA ALA A 8 -11.83 -13.88 8.53
C ALA A 8 -11.39 -14.27 7.11
N PHE A 9 -12.21 -13.97 6.11
CA PHE A 9 -11.80 -14.09 4.71
C PHE A 9 -11.01 -12.84 4.32
N GLY A 10 -9.77 -13.02 3.86
CA GLY A 10 -9.01 -11.96 3.21
C GLY A 10 -9.45 -11.82 1.76
N LEU A 11 -9.51 -10.58 1.26
CA LEU A 11 -9.61 -10.31 -0.17
C LEU A 11 -8.23 -9.89 -0.67
N GLN A 12 -7.87 -10.37 -1.86
CA GLN A 12 -6.62 -10.03 -2.50
C GLN A 12 -6.87 -9.50 -3.90
N LEU A 13 -6.33 -8.33 -4.21
CA LEU A 13 -6.29 -7.79 -5.56
C LEU A 13 -4.87 -7.95 -6.13
N ASN A 14 -4.79 -8.35 -7.40
CA ASN A 14 -3.53 -8.46 -8.12
C ASN A 14 -3.51 -7.56 -9.36
N PRO A 15 -3.58 -6.23 -9.19
CA PRO A 15 -3.59 -5.32 -10.32
C PRO A 15 -2.25 -5.39 -11.07
N GLU A 16 -2.34 -5.50 -12.38
CA GLU A 16 -1.22 -5.28 -13.29
C GLU A 16 -0.92 -3.79 -13.36
N LEU A 17 0.36 -3.45 -13.55
CA LEU A 17 0.78 -2.06 -13.72
C LEU A 17 0.84 -1.69 -15.22
N PRO A 18 0.73 -0.39 -15.57
CA PRO A 18 0.86 0.05 -16.96
C PRO A 18 2.17 -0.38 -17.62
N ASP A 19 3.25 -0.36 -16.85
CA ASP A 19 4.57 -0.86 -17.20
C ASP A 19 5.37 -1.19 -15.92
N LEU A 20 6.55 -1.79 -16.09
CA LEU A 20 7.44 -2.19 -14.98
C LEU A 20 8.72 -1.35 -14.91
N SER A 21 8.71 -0.13 -15.47
CA SER A 21 9.81 0.82 -15.31
C SER A 21 9.96 1.23 -13.83
N PRO A 22 11.18 1.50 -13.35
CA PRO A 22 11.39 1.98 -11.99
C PRO A 22 10.55 3.22 -11.67
N GLU A 23 10.40 4.14 -12.62
CA GLU A 23 9.63 5.37 -12.46
C GLU A 23 8.15 5.08 -12.20
N THR A 24 7.55 4.16 -12.96
CA THR A 24 6.15 3.75 -12.74
C THR A 24 5.98 3.04 -11.41
N LEU A 25 6.88 2.12 -11.06
CA LEU A 25 6.85 1.41 -9.77
C LEU A 25 6.93 2.39 -8.59
N VAL A 26 7.88 3.34 -8.64
CA VAL A 26 8.06 4.35 -7.59
C VAL A 26 6.79 5.17 -7.38
N ARG A 27 6.12 5.62 -8.44
CA ARG A 27 4.87 6.39 -8.30
C ARG A 27 3.77 5.61 -7.58
N TYR A 28 3.57 4.34 -7.94
CA TYR A 28 2.58 3.48 -7.28
C TYR A 28 2.96 3.17 -5.83
N PHE A 29 4.24 2.97 -5.53
CA PHE A 29 4.70 2.72 -4.16
C PHE A 29 4.56 3.96 -3.28
N GLN A 30 4.86 5.15 -3.83
CA GLN A 30 4.63 6.42 -3.17
C GLN A 30 3.14 6.65 -2.90
N ALA A 31 2.27 6.46 -3.91
CA ALA A 31 0.83 6.60 -3.73
C ALA A 31 0.30 5.63 -2.66
N PHE A 32 0.71 4.35 -2.70
CA PHE A 32 0.34 3.37 -1.68
C PHE A 32 0.80 3.79 -0.27
N ALA A 33 2.04 4.21 -0.12
CA ALA A 33 2.59 4.63 1.17
C ALA A 33 1.90 5.88 1.72
N ALA A 34 1.55 6.85 0.85
CA ALA A 34 0.79 8.03 1.24
C ALA A 34 -0.63 7.68 1.69
N LEU A 35 -1.32 6.80 0.95
CA LEU A 35 -2.72 6.46 1.16
C LEU A 35 -2.94 5.30 2.16
N TYR A 36 -1.88 4.69 2.70
CA TYR A 36 -1.98 3.47 3.49
C TYR A 36 -3.00 3.54 4.65
N GLU A 37 -2.95 4.60 5.48
CA GLU A 37 -3.87 4.74 6.62
C GLU A 37 -5.32 4.99 6.17
N TRP A 38 -5.51 5.68 5.04
CA TRP A 38 -6.83 5.89 4.44
C TRP A 38 -7.41 4.57 3.91
N LEU A 39 -6.64 3.82 3.12
CA LEU A 39 -7.02 2.50 2.61
C LEU A 39 -7.32 1.54 3.77
N LYS A 40 -6.45 1.49 4.77
CA LYS A 40 -6.63 0.62 5.93
C LYS A 40 -7.91 0.92 6.68
N HIS A 41 -8.22 2.21 6.90
CA HIS A 41 -9.44 2.62 7.58
C HIS A 41 -10.71 2.16 6.84
N ARG A 42 -10.71 2.25 5.50
CA ARG A 42 -11.85 1.87 4.67
C ARG A 42 -12.02 0.37 4.52
N HIS A 43 -10.93 -0.37 4.61
CA HIS A 43 -10.91 -1.81 4.36
C HIS A 43 -10.99 -2.69 5.59
N GLN A 44 -10.57 -2.20 6.75
CA GLN A 44 -10.55 -2.96 8.01
C GLN A 44 -11.55 -2.38 9.01
N LEU A 45 -12.84 -2.56 8.72
CA LEU A 45 -13.96 -1.98 9.48
C LEU A 45 -14.14 -2.62 10.88
N ASP A 46 -13.67 -3.86 11.08
CA ASP A 46 -13.90 -4.62 12.31
C ASP A 46 -12.77 -4.54 13.33
N VAL A 47 -13.11 -3.99 14.51
CA VAL A 47 -12.22 -3.91 15.68
C VAL A 47 -11.83 -5.31 16.21
N SER A 48 -12.66 -6.33 15.96
CA SER A 48 -12.41 -7.73 16.37
C SER A 48 -11.24 -8.38 15.60
N ARG A 49 -10.88 -7.86 14.42
CA ARG A 49 -9.78 -8.34 13.57
C ARG A 49 -8.42 -7.76 13.95
N LYS A 50 -8.35 -6.82 14.90
CA LYS A 50 -7.08 -6.25 15.43
C LYS A 50 -6.14 -7.29 16.05
N PHE A 51 -6.59 -8.52 16.27
CA PHE A 51 -5.82 -9.60 16.88
C PHE A 51 -5.15 -10.56 15.88
N THR A 52 -5.39 -10.44 14.58
CA THR A 52 -4.65 -11.24 13.58
C THR A 52 -3.52 -10.42 12.99
N THR A 53 -2.28 -10.75 13.35
CA THR A 53 -1.00 -10.16 12.89
C THR A 53 -0.70 -10.35 11.40
N TYR A 54 -1.72 -10.65 10.57
CA TYR A 54 -1.53 -11.35 9.30
C TYR A 54 -1.21 -10.46 8.10
N ILE A 55 -1.17 -9.14 8.28
CA ILE A 55 -0.86 -8.16 7.23
C ILE A 55 -0.27 -6.88 7.88
N GLU A 56 1.04 -6.65 7.74
CA GLU A 56 1.70 -5.46 8.32
C GLU A 56 1.84 -4.31 7.30
N PRO A 57 1.92 -3.04 7.74
CA PRO A 57 2.40 -1.95 6.89
C PRO A 57 3.82 -2.22 6.40
N TRP A 58 4.27 -1.47 5.40
CA TRP A 58 5.70 -1.35 5.13
C TRP A 58 6.42 -0.68 6.29
N HIS A 59 7.71 -1.00 6.46
CA HIS A 59 8.55 -0.39 7.48
C HIS A 59 8.64 1.14 7.28
N GLY A 60 8.54 1.91 8.37
CA GLY A 60 8.52 3.38 8.33
C GLY A 60 9.71 3.99 7.57
N ARG A 61 10.94 3.55 7.86
CA ARG A 61 12.16 4.01 7.16
C ARG A 61 12.09 3.85 5.63
N TYR A 62 11.52 2.75 5.12
CA TYR A 62 11.34 2.57 3.68
C TYR A 62 10.33 3.57 3.11
N THR A 63 9.19 3.77 3.80
CA THR A 63 8.20 4.75 3.35
C THR A 63 8.73 6.19 3.39
N GLU A 64 9.69 6.50 4.27
CA GLU A 64 10.36 7.80 4.28
C GLU A 64 11.30 7.96 3.10
N LEU A 65 12.15 6.95 2.86
CA LEU A 65 13.07 6.90 1.73
C LEU A 65 12.33 7.08 0.40
N LEU A 66 11.23 6.33 0.21
CA LEU A 66 10.36 6.45 -0.96
C LEU A 66 9.89 7.89 -1.22
N MET A 67 9.76 8.69 -0.16
CA MET A 67 9.15 10.01 -0.23
C MET A 67 10.18 11.11 -0.47
N GLU A 68 11.48 10.84 -0.40
CA GLU A 68 12.55 11.83 -0.66
C GLU A 68 12.49 12.37 -2.09
N ASP A 69 12.65 13.69 -2.29
CA ASP A 69 12.45 14.35 -3.59
C ASP A 69 13.35 13.81 -4.71
N ASN A 70 14.56 13.37 -4.35
CA ASN A 70 15.56 12.80 -5.25
C ASN A 70 15.50 11.26 -5.34
N TYR A 71 14.47 10.61 -4.77
CA TYR A 71 14.31 9.16 -4.86
C TYR A 71 13.91 8.74 -6.29
N GLN A 72 14.92 8.45 -7.11
CA GLN A 72 14.80 8.00 -8.51
C GLN A 72 15.74 6.80 -8.74
N PRO A 73 15.52 5.69 -8.03
CA PRO A 73 16.39 4.52 -8.12
C PRO A 73 16.27 3.85 -9.48
N ASN A 74 17.33 3.16 -9.90
CA ASN A 74 17.17 2.12 -10.91
C ASN A 74 16.44 0.89 -10.31
N LEU A 75 16.04 -0.07 -11.17
CA LEU A 75 15.29 -1.25 -10.73
C LEU A 75 15.98 -2.05 -9.62
N GLY A 76 17.31 -2.19 -9.72
CA GLY A 76 18.10 -2.93 -8.74
C GLY A 76 18.11 -2.23 -7.38
N GLU A 77 18.33 -0.91 -7.35
CA GLU A 77 18.29 -0.08 -6.14
C GLU A 77 16.90 -0.13 -5.48
N LEU A 78 15.84 0.05 -6.27
CA LEU A 78 14.45 -0.01 -5.78
C LEU A 78 14.15 -1.34 -5.06
N MET A 79 14.63 -2.45 -5.63
CA MET A 79 14.47 -3.78 -5.03
C MET A 79 15.29 -3.95 -3.76
N GLU A 80 16.55 -3.52 -3.76
CA GLU A 80 17.43 -3.60 -2.57
C GLU A 80 16.86 -2.77 -1.41
N ASP A 81 16.41 -1.54 -1.69
CA ASP A 81 15.81 -0.65 -0.69
C ASP A 81 14.57 -1.28 -0.06
N TYR A 82 13.67 -1.84 -0.86
CA TYR A 82 12.50 -2.52 -0.31
C TYR A 82 12.89 -3.77 0.49
N LEU A 83 13.79 -4.60 -0.03
CA LEU A 83 14.18 -5.87 0.58
C LEU A 83 14.98 -5.69 1.87
N GLU A 84 15.74 -4.60 2.02
CA GLU A 84 16.40 -4.26 3.28
C GLU A 84 15.38 -4.13 4.43
N PHE A 85 14.24 -3.49 4.17
CA PHE A 85 13.26 -3.15 5.21
C PHE A 85 12.04 -4.08 5.25
N ASN A 86 11.72 -4.75 4.15
CA ASN A 86 10.50 -5.55 3.98
C ASN A 86 10.74 -6.95 3.38
N PRO A 87 11.72 -7.76 3.85
CA PRO A 87 12.02 -9.08 3.30
C PRO A 87 11.02 -10.16 3.76
N THR A 88 9.72 -9.91 3.61
CA THR A 88 8.66 -10.80 4.09
C THR A 88 7.41 -10.68 3.24
N ARG A 89 6.71 -11.80 3.08
CA ARG A 89 5.37 -11.83 2.49
C ARG A 89 4.32 -11.18 3.39
N ASN A 90 4.61 -10.91 4.67
CA ASN A 90 3.63 -10.38 5.62
C ASN A 90 3.43 -8.86 5.47
N ARG A 91 3.07 -8.38 4.28
CA ARG A 91 2.85 -6.96 3.99
C ARG A 91 1.49 -6.72 3.33
N ALA A 92 0.90 -5.55 3.62
CA ALA A 92 -0.34 -5.06 3.00
C ALA A 92 -0.26 -4.98 1.48
N LEU A 93 0.91 -4.57 0.99
CA LEU A 93 1.30 -4.70 -0.41
C LEU A 93 2.58 -5.53 -0.45
N ASP A 94 2.44 -6.79 -0.79
CA ASP A 94 3.54 -7.76 -0.85
C ASP A 94 4.22 -7.66 -2.23
N LEU A 95 5.46 -7.17 -2.29
CA LEU A 95 6.16 -6.99 -3.57
C LEU A 95 7.01 -8.20 -3.96
N LEU A 96 7.12 -9.22 -3.11
CA LEU A 96 8.00 -10.36 -3.39
C LEU A 96 7.60 -11.15 -4.65
N PRO A 97 6.30 -11.36 -4.96
CA PRO A 97 5.88 -11.96 -6.24
C PRO A 97 6.32 -11.17 -7.48
N LEU A 98 6.20 -9.84 -7.42
CA LEU A 98 6.63 -8.94 -8.50
C LEU A 98 8.15 -8.94 -8.64
N PHE A 99 8.87 -8.87 -7.52
CA PHE A 99 10.33 -8.89 -7.51
C PHE A 99 10.89 -10.24 -7.99
N ALA A 100 10.21 -11.35 -7.71
CA ALA A 100 10.53 -12.65 -8.28
C ALA A 100 10.29 -12.72 -9.81
N HIS A 101 9.48 -11.83 -10.38
CA HIS A 101 9.32 -11.68 -11.82
C HIS A 101 10.40 -10.79 -12.44
N LEU A 102 10.78 -9.72 -11.74
CA LEU A 102 11.76 -8.73 -12.19
C LEU A 102 13.22 -9.23 -12.11
N ASP A 103 13.63 -9.72 -10.95
CA ASP A 103 15.00 -10.20 -10.71
C ASP A 103 14.99 -11.21 -9.55
N LYS A 104 14.76 -12.47 -9.91
CA LYS A 104 14.66 -13.57 -8.97
C LYS A 104 15.96 -13.80 -8.19
N GLU A 105 17.11 -13.68 -8.85
CA GLU A 105 18.41 -13.90 -8.21
C GLU A 105 18.67 -12.86 -7.10
N ARG A 106 18.35 -11.59 -7.36
CA ARG A 106 18.41 -10.52 -6.36
C ARG A 106 17.46 -10.77 -5.19
N LEU A 107 16.22 -11.16 -5.45
CA LEU A 107 15.28 -11.51 -4.39
C LEU A 107 15.81 -12.64 -3.51
N GLU A 108 16.34 -13.71 -4.10
CA GLU A 108 16.80 -14.91 -3.39
C GLU A 108 18.03 -14.67 -2.50
N ARG A 109 18.75 -13.55 -2.70
CA ARG A 109 19.80 -13.09 -1.77
C ARG A 109 19.24 -12.62 -0.42
N HIS A 110 17.98 -12.19 -0.38
CA HIS A 110 17.32 -11.67 0.83
C HIS A 110 16.29 -12.64 1.40
N VAL A 111 15.51 -13.30 0.54
CA VAL A 111 14.38 -14.15 0.95
C VAL A 111 14.37 -15.46 0.17
N GLN A 112 14.50 -16.57 0.89
CA GLN A 112 14.31 -17.91 0.35
C GLN A 112 13.01 -18.51 0.89
N ASP A 113 11.92 -18.34 0.15
CA ASP A 113 10.60 -18.86 0.51
C ASP A 113 9.92 -19.51 -0.71
N PRO A 114 9.70 -20.84 -0.71
CA PRO A 114 9.10 -21.56 -1.84
C PRO A 114 7.63 -21.16 -2.09
N ARG A 115 7.00 -20.44 -1.17
CA ARG A 115 5.64 -19.92 -1.31
C ARG A 115 5.59 -18.65 -2.16
N ILE A 116 6.71 -17.99 -2.41
CA ILE A 116 6.78 -16.86 -3.34
C ILE A 116 6.61 -17.41 -4.76
N LYS A 117 5.56 -16.95 -5.44
CA LYS A 117 5.28 -17.30 -6.84
C LYS A 117 5.44 -16.06 -7.70
N SER A 118 6.36 -16.11 -8.66
CA SER A 118 6.63 -15.02 -9.61
C SER A 118 5.37 -14.65 -10.40
N ARG A 119 4.98 -13.37 -10.37
CA ARG A 119 3.82 -12.81 -11.08
C ARG A 119 4.09 -11.35 -11.47
N PRO A 120 3.74 -10.90 -12.68
CA PRO A 120 3.91 -9.51 -13.12
C PRO A 120 2.80 -8.58 -12.59
N THR A 121 2.40 -8.74 -11.32
CA THR A 121 1.29 -8.00 -10.71
C THR A 121 1.68 -7.52 -9.33
N LEU A 122 1.00 -6.49 -8.83
CA LEU A 122 1.02 -6.19 -7.40
C LEU A 122 0.30 -7.29 -6.61
N HIS A 123 0.62 -7.42 -5.32
CA HIS A 123 -0.01 -8.40 -4.43
C HIS A 123 -0.65 -7.64 -3.26
N TYR A 124 -1.81 -7.04 -3.52
CA TYR A 124 -2.50 -6.17 -2.57
C TYR A 124 -3.44 -7.00 -1.68
N ARG A 125 -3.11 -7.06 -0.39
CA ARG A 125 -3.70 -7.99 0.58
C ARG A 125 -4.42 -7.30 1.73
N LEU A 126 -4.38 -5.97 1.79
CA LEU A 126 -5.01 -5.17 2.85
C LEU A 126 -6.53 -5.37 2.98
N PRO A 127 -7.31 -5.54 1.90
CA PRO A 127 -8.76 -5.61 1.98
C PRO A 127 -9.30 -6.82 2.73
N ASP A 128 -10.23 -6.58 3.66
CA ASP A 128 -11.05 -7.64 4.22
C ASP A 128 -12.20 -8.01 3.27
N CYS A 129 -12.59 -9.29 3.29
CA CYS A 129 -13.82 -9.76 2.67
C CYS A 129 -14.89 -9.94 3.74
N ASP A 130 -16.02 -9.27 3.56
CA ASP A 130 -17.21 -9.36 4.42
C ASP A 130 -18.43 -9.76 3.58
N ILE A 131 -18.33 -10.91 2.92
CA ILE A 131 -19.28 -11.35 1.88
C ILE A 131 -20.71 -11.58 2.40
N ASP A 132 -20.87 -11.86 3.70
CA ASP A 132 -22.17 -12.08 4.33
C ASP A 132 -22.85 -10.76 4.73
N ASN A 133 -22.13 -9.64 4.73
CA ASN A 133 -22.67 -8.32 5.02
C ASN A 133 -23.28 -7.71 3.75
N PRO A 134 -24.61 -7.47 3.71
CA PRO A 134 -25.27 -6.93 2.51
C PRO A 134 -24.85 -5.49 2.17
N GLY A 135 -24.21 -4.76 3.10
CA GLY A 135 -23.63 -3.44 2.86
C GLY A 135 -22.19 -3.46 2.36
N TRP A 136 -21.54 -4.62 2.34
CA TRP A 136 -20.20 -4.77 1.77
C TRP A 136 -20.28 -5.04 0.26
N HIS A 137 -19.46 -4.35 -0.51
CA HIS A 137 -19.39 -4.54 -1.95
C HIS A 137 -17.93 -4.55 -2.42
N PHE A 138 -17.58 -5.54 -3.26
CA PHE A 138 -16.27 -5.61 -3.91
C PHE A 138 -15.93 -4.30 -4.66
N SER A 139 -16.92 -3.65 -5.26
CA SER A 139 -16.74 -2.37 -5.96
C SER A 139 -16.16 -1.28 -5.08
N THR A 140 -16.46 -1.26 -3.78
CA THR A 140 -15.87 -0.27 -2.86
C THR A 140 -14.36 -0.47 -2.75
N VAL A 141 -13.91 -1.73 -2.62
CA VAL A 141 -12.48 -2.06 -2.57
C VAL A 141 -11.79 -1.72 -3.88
N TRP A 142 -12.42 -2.04 -5.01
CA TRP A 142 -11.86 -1.71 -6.32
C TRP A 142 -11.80 -0.20 -6.57
N ASN A 143 -12.83 0.56 -6.20
CA ASN A 143 -12.85 2.01 -6.36
C ASN A 143 -11.77 2.70 -5.50
N ASP A 144 -11.50 2.19 -4.30
CA ASP A 144 -10.42 2.69 -3.45
C ASP A 144 -9.04 2.41 -4.07
N TRP A 145 -8.87 1.27 -4.75
CA TRP A 145 -7.67 1.02 -5.57
C TRP A 145 -7.57 2.00 -6.75
N VAL A 146 -8.68 2.30 -7.43
CA VAL A 146 -8.71 3.28 -8.52
C VAL A 146 -8.28 4.67 -8.06
N VAL A 147 -8.64 5.10 -6.84
CA VAL A 147 -8.13 6.36 -6.25
C VAL A 147 -6.60 6.37 -6.17
N LEU A 148 -5.99 5.25 -5.74
CA LEU A 148 -4.54 5.10 -5.74
C LEU A 148 -3.96 5.19 -7.15
N GLU A 149 -4.58 4.55 -8.14
CA GLU A 149 -4.11 4.63 -9.53
C GLU A 149 -4.22 6.04 -10.10
N GLN A 150 -5.29 6.76 -9.81
CA GLN A 150 -5.46 8.15 -10.23
C GLN A 150 -4.37 9.04 -9.62
N LEU A 151 -4.11 8.89 -8.33
CA LEU A 151 -3.05 9.64 -7.64
C LEU A 151 -1.65 9.29 -8.20
N ALA A 152 -1.35 8.01 -8.40
CA ALA A 152 -0.06 7.56 -8.95
C ALA A 152 0.18 8.08 -10.38
N ASN A 153 -0.88 8.41 -11.10
CA ASN A 153 -0.82 8.93 -12.47
C ASN A 153 -1.07 10.44 -12.56
N ASN A 154 -1.17 11.15 -11.43
CA ASN A 154 -1.19 12.61 -11.37
C ASN A 154 0.08 13.13 -10.67
N PRO A 155 1.12 13.56 -11.43
CA PRO A 155 2.42 13.92 -10.87
C PRO A 155 2.38 15.08 -9.86
N ASP A 156 1.55 16.10 -10.11
CA ASP A 156 1.46 17.28 -9.26
C ASP A 156 0.83 16.92 -7.91
N ASP A 157 -0.29 16.21 -7.96
CA ASP A 157 -1.00 15.70 -6.78
C ASP A 157 -0.17 14.71 -5.96
N LEU A 158 0.58 13.83 -6.63
CA LEU A 158 1.49 12.91 -5.95
C LEU A 158 2.65 13.67 -5.28
N ALA A 159 3.20 14.69 -5.93
CA ALA A 159 4.25 15.53 -5.34
C ALA A 159 3.74 16.27 -4.09
N ASP A 160 2.52 16.82 -4.15
CA ASP A 160 1.85 17.45 -3.02
C ASP A 160 1.62 16.48 -1.86
N MET A 161 1.11 15.27 -2.15
CA MET A 161 0.93 14.23 -1.14
C MET A 161 2.24 13.79 -0.49
N ARG A 162 3.32 13.66 -1.28
CA ARG A 162 4.66 13.36 -0.77
C ARG A 162 5.19 14.47 0.12
N GLN A 163 4.99 15.74 -0.24
CA GLN A 163 5.37 16.86 0.61
C GLN A 163 4.63 16.82 1.95
N LEU A 164 3.30 16.68 1.92
CA LEU A 164 2.48 16.57 3.13
C LEU A 164 2.91 15.37 3.99
N PHE A 165 3.23 14.24 3.36
CA PHE A 165 3.75 13.07 4.04
C PHE A 165 5.05 13.41 4.78
N ARG A 166 6.04 14.02 4.13
CA ARG A 166 7.29 14.43 4.80
C ARG A 166 7.06 15.44 5.92
N GLU A 167 6.12 16.36 5.74
CA GLU A 167 5.79 17.40 6.73
C GLU A 167 5.04 16.87 7.96
N ARG A 168 4.39 15.71 7.88
CA ARG A 168 3.58 15.14 8.99
C ARG A 168 4.35 14.94 10.30
N ARG A 169 5.69 14.87 10.24
CA ARG A 169 6.57 14.71 11.41
C ARG A 169 7.01 16.03 12.04
N LYS A 170 6.77 17.16 11.36
CA LYS A 170 7.10 18.50 11.88
C LYS A 170 6.09 18.87 12.97
N LEU A 171 6.58 19.51 14.02
CA LEU A 171 5.70 20.07 15.06
C LEU A 171 5.02 21.34 14.51
N ASN A 172 3.74 21.23 14.15
CA ASN A 172 2.89 22.35 13.78
C ASN A 172 1.45 22.11 14.27
N LEU A 173 0.61 23.15 14.28
CA LEU A 173 -0.76 23.05 14.81
C LEU A 173 -1.60 21.98 14.10
N HIS A 174 -1.47 21.87 12.77
CA HIS A 174 -2.21 20.90 11.96
C HIS A 174 -1.88 19.46 12.39
N ASN A 175 -0.60 19.10 12.40
CA ASN A 175 -0.13 17.77 12.77
C ASN A 175 -0.38 17.39 14.24
N LEU A 176 -0.60 18.39 15.11
CA LEU A 176 -1.00 18.17 16.51
C LEU A 176 -2.50 17.93 16.68
N THR A 177 -3.31 18.39 15.73
CA THR A 177 -4.78 18.36 15.81
C THR A 177 -5.42 17.34 14.87
N HIS A 178 -4.71 16.93 13.81
CA HIS A 178 -5.19 15.99 12.81
C HIS A 178 -4.27 14.78 12.72
N SER A 179 -4.86 13.59 12.68
CA SER A 179 -4.15 12.37 12.32
C SER A 179 -3.75 12.40 10.84
N TRP A 180 -2.78 11.55 10.46
CA TRP A 180 -2.43 11.38 9.04
C TRP A 180 -3.65 10.96 8.23
N ARG A 181 -4.48 10.03 8.76
CA ARG A 181 -5.75 9.59 8.16
C ARG A 181 -6.67 10.77 7.82
N GLU A 182 -6.93 11.66 8.78
CA GLU A 182 -7.79 12.84 8.55
C GLU A 182 -7.19 13.78 7.51
N THR A 183 -5.88 14.00 7.58
CA THR A 183 -5.17 14.82 6.58
C THR A 183 -5.31 14.25 5.18
N THR A 184 -5.19 12.93 5.01
CA THR A 184 -5.35 12.27 3.71
C THR A 184 -6.79 12.32 3.23
N ASP A 185 -7.76 12.09 4.12
CA ASP A 185 -9.20 12.12 3.79
C ASP A 185 -9.64 13.52 3.32
N ASP A 186 -9.28 14.56 4.07
CA ASP A 186 -9.57 15.95 3.73
C ASP A 186 -8.90 16.35 2.40
N TRP A 187 -7.67 15.90 2.19
CA TRP A 187 -6.93 16.20 0.96
C TRP A 187 -7.57 15.52 -0.26
N LEU A 188 -7.97 14.26 -0.15
CA LEU A 188 -8.63 13.53 -1.24
C LEU A 188 -9.99 14.18 -1.59
N ALA A 189 -10.78 14.55 -0.58
CA ALA A 189 -12.07 15.21 -0.79
C ALA A 189 -11.89 16.60 -1.45
N LYS A 190 -10.92 17.38 -0.99
CA LYS A 190 -10.62 18.71 -1.55
C LYS A 190 -10.19 18.64 -3.02
N ASN A 191 -9.47 17.60 -3.42
CA ASN A 191 -8.97 17.41 -4.79
C ASN A 191 -9.91 16.56 -5.67
N GLY A 192 -11.08 16.15 -5.16
CA GLY A 192 -12.12 15.51 -5.96
C GLY A 192 -11.89 14.02 -6.25
N TYR A 193 -11.08 13.33 -5.43
CA TYR A 193 -10.89 11.88 -5.52
C TYR A 193 -12.02 11.09 -4.86
N VAL A 194 -12.67 11.66 -3.84
CA VAL A 194 -13.70 11.03 -3.00
C VAL A 194 -14.85 11.98 -2.68
#